data_AF-A0A938QKC6-F1
#
_entry.id   AF-A0A938QKC6-F1
#
_cell.length_a   1.000
_cell.length_b   1.000
_cell.length_c   1.000
_cell.angle_alpha   90.00
_cell.angle_beta   90.00
_cell.angle_gamma   90.00
#
_symmetry.space_group_name_H-M   'P 1'
#
loop_
_entity.id
_entity.type
_entity.pdbx_description
1 polymer ?
#
loop_
_entity_poly.entity_id
_entity_poly.type
_entity_poly.pdbx_seq_one_letter_code
_entity_poly.pdbx_strand_id
1 'polypeptide(L)'
;MDRLSQLLRQLPAVDELLRHPRLAAAMAPLPRSLVAAVVRRTLEGVRQRLKAGAPEDLPPRLDEEALFGELGQALEAAARPSLKRVINATGVIIH
;
A
#
# COMPACT_ATOMS: atom_id res chain seq x y z
N MET A 1 15.19 -5.58 20.59
CA MET A 1 14.27 -4.68 19.86
C MET A 1 13.92 -5.35 18.55
N ASP A 2 12.69 -5.80 18.40
CA ASP A 2 12.22 -6.51 17.21
C ASP A 2 12.12 -5.56 16.02
N ARG A 3 12.96 -5.78 15.00
CA ARG A 3 13.04 -4.93 13.78
C ARG A 3 11.70 -4.87 13.05
N LEU A 4 10.98 -5.99 12.99
CA LEU A 4 9.63 -6.07 12.46
C LEU A 4 8.68 -5.10 13.15
N SER A 5 8.70 -5.03 14.48
CA SER A 5 7.84 -4.15 15.27
C SER A 5 8.14 -2.68 15.01
N GLN A 6 9.39 -2.31 14.74
CA GLN A 6 9.76 -0.95 14.37
C GLN A 6 9.22 -0.58 12.99
N LEU A 7 9.34 -1.46 11.99
CA LEU A 7 8.83 -1.22 10.65
C LEU A 7 7.30 -1.16 10.61
N LEU A 8 6.62 -2.06 11.33
CA LEU A 8 5.15 -2.04 11.43
C LEU A 8 4.62 -0.77 12.10
N ARG A 9 5.39 -0.19 13.03
CA ARG A 9 5.07 1.10 13.66
C ARG A 9 5.32 2.30 12.74
N GLN A 10 6.20 2.17 11.76
CA GLN A 10 6.46 3.20 10.76
C GLN A 10 5.41 3.20 9.64
N LEU A 11 4.60 2.15 9.50
CA LEU A 11 3.52 2.15 8.50
C LEU A 11 2.47 3.21 8.86
N PRO A 12 2.23 4.19 7.97
CA PRO A 12 1.19 5.19 8.20
C PRO A 12 -0.19 4.55 8.21
N ALA A 13 -1.12 5.18 8.92
CA ALA A 13 -2.51 4.74 8.92
C ALA A 13 -3.14 4.95 7.54
N VAL A 14 -4.11 4.09 7.19
CA VAL A 14 -4.89 4.25 5.94
C VAL A 14 -5.47 5.66 5.84
N ASP A 15 -6.03 6.17 6.93
CA ASP A 15 -6.66 7.49 6.99
C ASP A 15 -5.66 8.64 6.81
N GLU A 16 -4.41 8.44 7.24
CA GLU A 16 -3.33 9.41 7.04
C GLU A 16 -2.91 9.49 5.57
N LEU A 17 -2.78 8.32 4.92
CA LEU A 17 -2.51 8.23 3.48
C LEU A 17 -3.65 8.84 2.65
N LEU A 18 -4.91 8.60 3.03
CA LEU A 18 -6.08 9.17 2.36
C LEU A 18 -6.14 10.71 2.44
N ARG A 19 -5.52 11.30 3.46
CA ARG A 19 -5.42 12.76 3.63
C ARG A 19 -4.12 13.34 3.07
N HIS A 20 -3.23 12.50 2.56
CA HIS A 20 -1.90 12.93 2.15
C HIS A 20 -1.93 13.66 0.80
N PRO A 21 -1.36 14.87 0.69
CA PRO A 21 -1.44 15.68 -0.53
C PRO A 21 -0.74 15.03 -1.74
N ARG A 22 0.31 14.21 -1.53
CA ARG A 22 0.95 13.43 -2.63
C ARG A 22 -0.04 12.51 -3.35
N LEU A 23 -1.04 11.97 -2.64
CA LEU A 23 -2.01 11.04 -3.21
C LEU A 23 -3.29 11.75 -3.66
N ALA A 24 -3.52 12.99 -3.23
CA ALA A 24 -4.73 13.74 -3.55
C ALA A 24 -4.98 13.86 -5.07
N ALA A 25 -3.93 14.09 -5.87
CA ALA A 25 -4.04 14.16 -7.32
C ALA A 25 -4.44 12.82 -7.96
N ALA A 26 -3.85 11.71 -7.50
CA ALA A 26 -4.18 10.37 -7.96
C ALA A 26 -5.57 9.90 -7.49
N MET A 27 -6.03 10.43 -6.36
CA MET A 27 -7.35 10.15 -5.77
C MET A 27 -8.47 10.98 -6.38
N ALA A 28 -8.17 12.15 -6.95
CA ALA A 28 -9.16 13.08 -7.49
C ALA A 28 -10.16 12.45 -8.49
N PRO A 29 -9.74 11.59 -9.44
CA PRO A 29 -10.68 10.95 -10.37
C PRO A 29 -11.36 9.69 -9.79
N LEU A 30 -11.01 9.26 -8.57
CA LEU A 30 -11.43 7.98 -8.00
C LEU A 30 -12.49 8.11 -6.89
N PRO A 31 -13.44 7.17 -6.78
CA PRO A 31 -14.34 7.12 -5.64
C PRO A 31 -13.58 6.74 -4.36
N ARG A 32 -13.88 7.41 -3.25
CA ARG A 32 -13.20 7.17 -1.94
C ARG A 32 -13.19 5.71 -1.51
N SER A 33 -14.25 4.94 -1.77
CA SER A 33 -14.30 3.52 -1.45
C SER A 33 -13.24 2.70 -2.20
N LEU A 34 -12.98 3.04 -3.47
CA LEU A 34 -11.94 2.40 -4.27
C LEU A 34 -10.55 2.80 -3.76
N VAL A 35 -10.34 4.08 -3.48
CA VAL A 35 -9.07 4.55 -2.92
C VAL A 35 -8.77 3.84 -1.60
N ALA A 36 -9.72 3.80 -0.67
CA ALA A 36 -9.55 3.14 0.62
C ALA A 36 -9.26 1.64 0.46
N ALA A 37 -9.89 0.98 -0.52
CA ALA A 37 -9.59 -0.41 -0.84
C ALA A 37 -8.16 -0.58 -1.35
N VAL A 38 -7.72 0.26 -2.30
CA VAL A 38 -6.35 0.23 -2.84
C VAL A 38 -5.31 0.48 -1.75
N VAL A 39 -5.48 1.55 -0.97
CA VAL A 39 -4.56 1.92 0.13
C VAL A 39 -4.46 0.78 1.15
N ARG A 40 -5.60 0.23 1.58
CA ARG A 40 -5.62 -0.90 2.52
C ARG A 40 -4.88 -2.11 1.95
N ARG A 41 -5.05 -2.42 0.66
CA ARG A 41 -4.38 -3.55 0.00
C ARG A 41 -2.87 -3.36 -0.07
N THR A 42 -2.39 -2.18 -0.45
CA THR A 42 -0.96 -1.88 -0.49
C THR A 42 -0.32 -2.00 0.90
N LEU A 43 -0.95 -1.42 1.92
CA LEU A 43 -0.47 -1.55 3.30
C LEU A 43 -0.47 -3.00 3.80
N GLU A 44 -1.52 -3.78 3.48
CA GLU A 44 -1.56 -5.18 3.86
C GLU A 44 -0.45 -5.98 3.15
N GLY A 45 -0.19 -5.71 1.87
CA GLY A 45 0.92 -6.31 1.14
C GLY A 45 2.28 -6.01 1.78
N VAL A 46 2.52 -4.75 2.16
CA VAL A 46 3.73 -4.35 2.91
C VAL A 46 3.81 -5.11 4.24
N ARG A 47 2.72 -5.17 5.01
CA ARG A 47 2.69 -5.92 6.29
C ARG A 47 3.02 -7.39 6.10
N GLN A 48 2.49 -8.03 5.06
CA GLN A 48 2.78 -9.43 4.77
C GLN A 48 4.23 -9.63 4.34
N ARG A 49 4.79 -8.76 3.47
CA ARG A 49 6.22 -8.80 3.10
C ARG A 49 7.12 -8.66 4.34
N LEU A 50 6.79 -7.73 5.23
CA LEU A 50 7.54 -7.54 6.48
C LEU A 50 7.44 -8.75 7.41
N LYS A 51 6.26 -9.38 7.52
CA LYS A 51 6.05 -10.56 8.36
C LYS A 51 6.66 -11.84 7.79
N ALA A 52 6.69 -11.96 6.47
CA ALA A 52 7.26 -13.11 5.76
C ALA A 52 8.78 -13.03 5.67
N GLY A 53 9.35 -11.82 5.61
CA GLY A 53 10.79 -11.60 5.61
C GLY A 53 11.43 -11.95 6.94
N ALA A 54 12.62 -12.54 6.88
CA ALA A 54 13.44 -12.75 8.06
C ALA A 54 13.88 -11.38 8.64
N PRO A 55 13.94 -11.20 9.97
CA PRO A 55 14.31 -9.93 10.60
C PRO A 55 15.68 -9.38 10.16
N GLU A 56 16.57 -10.26 9.70
CA GLU A 56 17.90 -9.93 9.19
C GLU A 56 17.87 -9.26 7.80
N ASP A 57 16.97 -9.67 6.92
CA ASP A 57 16.74 -9.11 5.58
C ASP A 57 15.87 -7.85 5.59
N LEU A 58 15.18 -7.57 6.70
CA LEU A 58 14.33 -6.40 6.81
C LEU A 58 15.17 -5.12 6.76
N PRO A 59 14.75 -4.12 5.94
CA PRO A 59 15.47 -2.86 5.83
C PRO A 59 15.49 -2.12 7.18
N PRO A 60 16.48 -1.24 7.41
CA PRO A 60 16.59 -0.51 8.68
C PRO A 60 15.44 0.49 8.92
N ARG A 61 14.74 0.90 7.85
CA ARG A 61 13.58 1.80 7.91
C ARG A 61 12.62 1.49 6.76
N LEU A 62 11.34 1.83 6.95
CA LEU A 62 10.36 1.82 5.88
C LEU A 62 10.74 2.91 4.86
N ASP A 63 10.76 2.55 3.59
CA ASP A 63 10.99 3.51 2.52
C ASP A 63 9.66 4.14 2.12
N GLU A 64 9.39 5.32 2.69
CA GLU A 64 8.15 6.05 2.46
C GLU A 64 7.99 6.41 0.98
N GLU A 65 9.08 6.74 0.28
CA GLU A 65 9.01 7.07 -1.15
C GLU A 65 8.62 5.87 -1.99
N ALA A 66 9.18 4.69 -1.71
CA ALA A 66 8.74 3.45 -2.33
C ALA A 66 7.25 3.15 -2.05
N LEU A 67 6.80 3.34 -0.80
CA LEU A 67 5.40 3.15 -0.42
C LEU A 67 4.45 4.11 -1.18
N PHE A 68 4.78 5.40 -1.22
CA PHE A 68 3.99 6.39 -1.97
C PHE A 68 4.02 6.12 -3.47
N GLY A 69 5.15 5.64 -4.02
CA GLY A 69 5.26 5.20 -5.40
C GLY A 69 4.35 4.01 -5.72
N GLU A 70 4.37 2.97 -4.90
CA GLU A 70 3.47 1.80 -5.03
C GLU A 70 2.00 2.21 -4.93
N LEU A 71 1.65 3.10 -3.99
CA LEU A 71 0.29 3.62 -3.85
C LEU A 71 -0.15 4.42 -5.07
N GLY A 72 0.70 5.31 -5.58
CA GLY A 72 0.40 6.10 -6.77
C GLY A 72 0.14 5.22 -7.99
N GLN A 73 1.01 4.23 -8.23
CA GLN A 73 0.85 3.27 -9.33
C GLN A 73 -0.43 2.42 -9.17
N ALA A 74 -0.72 1.95 -7.96
CA ALA A 74 -1.91 1.15 -7.70
C ALA A 74 -3.21 1.96 -7.87
N LEU A 75 -3.20 3.23 -7.46
CA LEU A 75 -4.32 4.15 -7.68
C LEU A 75 -4.50 4.48 -9.16
N GLU A 76 -3.41 4.76 -9.88
CA GLU A 76 -3.48 5.02 -11.32
C GLU A 76 -3.99 3.80 -12.10
N ALA A 77 -3.51 2.60 -11.74
CA ALA A 77 -4.00 1.34 -12.30
C ALA A 77 -5.49 1.11 -12.01
N ALA A 78 -5.96 1.49 -10.81
CA ALA A 78 -7.37 1.44 -10.44
C ALA A 78 -8.22 2.54 -11.12
N ALA A 79 -7.61 3.67 -11.50
CA ALA A 79 -8.25 4.77 -12.20
C ALA A 79 -8.41 4.54 -13.71
N ARG A 80 -7.59 3.66 -14.30
CA ARG A 80 -7.74 3.30 -15.71
C ARG A 80 -9.10 2.62 -15.94
N PRO A 81 -9.85 3.00 -16.99
CA PRO A 81 -11.19 2.50 -17.26
C PRO A 81 -11.16 1.05 -17.79
N SER A 82 -10.81 0.09 -16.92
CA SER A 82 -11.04 -1.32 -17.18
C SER A 82 -12.49 -1.67 -16.82
N LEU A 83 -13.39 -1.32 -17.73
CA LEU A 83 -14.68 -2.02 -17.85
C LEU A 83 -14.38 -3.53 -17.92
N LYS A 84 -14.89 -4.26 -16.92
CA LYS A 84 -14.85 -5.73 -16.82
C LYS A 84 -13.47 -6.35 -16.60
N ARG A 85 -13.12 -6.56 -15.34
CA ARG A 85 -12.99 -7.92 -14.76
C ARG A 85 -12.49 -7.86 -13.33
N VAL A 86 -13.27 -8.48 -12.45
CA VAL A 86 -12.90 -9.11 -11.18
C VAL A 86 -11.99 -8.31 -10.24
N ILE A 87 -12.58 -7.90 -9.11
CA ILE A 87 -11.85 -7.78 -7.84
C ILE A 87 -11.47 -9.21 -7.41
N ASN A 88 -10.58 -9.88 -8.12
CA ASN A 88 -9.86 -11.05 -7.61
C ASN A 88 -8.66 -10.52 -6.82
N ALA A 89 -8.93 -9.89 -5.68
CA ALA A 89 -7.91 -9.29 -4.83
C ALA A 89 -7.34 -10.28 -3.78
N THR A 90 -7.31 -11.57 -4.13
CA THR A 90 -6.48 -12.60 -3.51
C THR A 90 -5.21 -12.74 -4.34
N GLY A 91 -4.27 -11.82 -4.14
CA GLY A 91 -3.02 -11.76 -4.88
C GLY A 91 -1.84 -11.43 -3.97
N VAL A 92 -1.89 -11.87 -2.71
CA VAL A 92 -0.67 -12.06 -1.93
C VAL A 92 0.00 -13.30 -2.52
N ILE A 93 0.76 -13.12 -3.60
CA ILE A 93 1.81 -14.05 -3.96
C ILE A 93 2.99 -13.64 -3.10
N ILE A 94 3.13 -14.31 -1.96
CA ILE A 94 4.44 -14.44 -1.33
C ILE A 94 5.18 -15.43 -2.23
N HIS A 95 6.25 -14.98 -2.89
CA HIS A 95 7.30 -15.90 -3.29
C HIS A 95 8.28 -15.97 -2.12
#